data_AF-A0A2B4S9F9-F1
#
_entry.id   AF-A0A2B4S9F9-F1
#
_cell.length_a   1.000
_cell.length_b   1.000
_cell.length_c   1.000
_cell.angle_alpha   90.00
_cell.angle_beta   90.00
_cell.angle_gamma   90.00
#
_symmetry.space_group_name_H-M   'P 1'
#
loop_
_entity.id
_entity.type
_entity.pdbx_description
1 polymer ?
#
loop_
_entity_poly.entity_id
_entity_poly.type
_entity_poly.pdbx_seq_one_letter_code
_entity_poly.pdbx_strand_id
1 'polypeptide(L)'
;MASFKATLGFRPQRPSVYNNFLPYKDKLDEESNKFLSEIKYSLGRAVVFKEISPGILYWSNRLANFIKLYGRKFSKEDHLHFIHIFFELVTAPNLDPQYVIAFGHVLILLLKKKKLISRDDLVLPWRPLLDLVDFTFYSKFEVHGLKKHPLKLEETVKHVLYMSRVYFSDDSTQEMLDEWRPLLCPFDVKFAKAMFYFSLFLPTTLPSEKFDKGYKYVELLRIHNLFVPDITFLSAHHLLKEYFIAGKRRAQLNSTQPFNVSLLVVPLYIP
;
A
#
# COMPACT_ATOMS: atom_id res chain seq x y z
N MET A 1 7.09 9.11 28.88
CA MET A 1 6.43 8.03 28.12
C MET A 1 5.52 7.12 28.96
N ALA A 2 5.51 7.20 30.30
CA ALA A 2 4.68 6.36 31.18
C ALA A 2 3.19 6.81 31.35
N SER A 3 2.80 7.99 30.85
CA SER A 3 1.51 8.61 31.21
C SER A 3 0.28 8.07 30.43
N PHE A 4 0.40 7.59 29.19
CA PHE A 4 -0.77 7.21 28.39
C PHE A 4 -1.39 5.85 28.75
N LYS A 5 -0.60 4.91 29.28
CA LYS A 5 -1.04 3.54 29.52
C LYS A 5 -2.01 3.44 30.71
N ALA A 6 -1.88 4.35 31.69
CA ALA A 6 -2.72 4.39 32.87
C ALA A 6 -4.13 4.93 32.58
N THR A 7 -4.26 5.91 31.69
CA THR A 7 -5.56 6.58 31.41
C THR A 7 -6.36 5.89 30.30
N LEU A 8 -5.70 5.31 29.30
CA LEU A 8 -6.39 4.74 28.12
C LEU A 8 -6.52 3.21 28.15
N GLY A 9 -5.78 2.51 29.01
CA GLY A 9 -5.73 1.03 29.03
C GLY A 9 -4.94 0.39 27.89
N PHE A 10 -4.48 1.16 26.91
CA PHE A 10 -3.61 0.71 25.81
C PHE A 10 -2.54 1.74 25.46
N ARG A 11 -1.53 1.35 24.69
CA ARG A 11 -0.50 2.26 24.18
C ARG A 11 -0.90 2.76 22.79
N PRO A 12 -1.26 4.05 22.62
CA PRO A 12 -1.55 4.61 21.30
C PRO A 12 -0.28 4.69 20.46
N GLN A 13 -0.37 4.40 19.16
CA GLN A 13 0.80 4.40 18.27
C GLN A 13 1.23 5.81 17.87
N ARG A 14 0.29 6.63 17.41
CA ARG A 14 0.57 8.00 16.96
C ARG A 14 -0.68 8.87 17.06
N PRO A 15 -1.01 9.39 18.24
CA PRO A 15 -2.11 10.33 18.40
C PRO A 15 -1.82 11.64 17.66
N SER A 16 -2.87 12.41 17.38
CA SER A 16 -2.74 13.78 16.85
C SER A 16 -2.12 14.68 17.92
N VAL A 17 -1.00 15.33 17.60
CA VAL A 17 -0.30 16.25 18.52
C VAL A 17 -1.15 17.49 18.80
N TYR A 18 -1.94 17.92 17.79
CA TYR A 18 -2.75 19.13 17.85
C TYR A 18 -3.87 19.05 18.90
N ASN A 19 -4.31 17.83 19.22
CA ASN A 19 -5.38 17.60 20.19
C ASN A 19 -4.98 18.03 21.62
N ASN A 20 -3.68 18.08 21.91
CA ASN A 20 -3.17 18.52 23.20
C ASN A 20 -3.30 20.05 23.42
N PHE A 21 -3.51 20.82 22.36
CA PHE A 21 -3.66 22.28 22.42
C PHE A 21 -5.13 22.73 22.46
N LEU A 22 -6.08 21.80 22.45
CA LEU A 22 -7.49 22.13 22.52
C LEU A 22 -7.90 22.53 23.96
N PRO A 23 -8.79 23.53 24.14
CA PRO A 23 -9.25 23.95 25.46
C PRO A 23 -9.91 22.85 26.30
N TYR A 24 -10.40 21.78 25.65
CA TYR A 24 -11.10 20.65 26.27
C TYR A 24 -10.32 19.33 26.15
N LYS A 25 -8.98 19.39 26.03
CA LYS A 25 -8.11 18.21 25.84
C LYS A 25 -8.36 17.09 26.85
N ASP A 26 -8.73 17.43 28.07
CA ASP A 26 -8.93 16.48 29.17
C ASP A 26 -10.14 15.55 28.93
N LYS A 27 -11.10 15.97 28.11
CA LYS A 27 -12.27 15.17 27.72
C LYS A 27 -12.01 14.27 26.50
N LEU A 28 -10.96 14.53 25.74
CA LEU A 28 -10.69 13.85 24.47
C LEU A 28 -10.29 12.39 24.64
N ASP A 29 -9.71 12.02 25.78
CA ASP A 29 -9.33 10.64 26.06
C ASP A 29 -10.56 9.75 26.19
N GLU A 30 -11.52 10.13 27.03
CA GLU A 30 -12.79 9.42 27.21
C GLU A 30 -13.62 9.40 25.91
N GLU A 31 -13.75 10.54 25.24
CA GLU A 31 -14.51 10.65 23.99
C GLU A 31 -13.93 9.74 22.90
N SER A 32 -12.61 9.76 22.72
CA SER A 32 -11.96 8.93 21.71
C SER A 32 -12.06 7.42 22.01
N ASN A 33 -12.01 7.03 23.29
CA ASN A 33 -12.14 5.63 23.68
C ASN A 33 -13.56 5.11 23.45
N LYS A 34 -14.58 5.92 23.81
CA LYS A 34 -15.98 5.60 23.53
C LYS A 34 -16.26 5.49 22.03
N PHE A 35 -15.72 6.42 21.24
CA PHE A 35 -15.93 6.39 19.81
C PHE A 35 -15.21 5.21 19.14
N LEU A 36 -13.98 4.88 19.59
CA LEU A 36 -13.25 3.72 19.09
C LEU A 36 -13.96 2.40 19.44
N SER A 37 -14.48 2.26 20.67
CA SER A 37 -15.20 1.05 21.08
C SER A 37 -16.48 0.85 20.27
N GLU A 38 -17.22 1.93 20.00
CA GLU A 38 -18.40 1.91 19.15
C GLU A 38 -18.05 1.50 17.70
N ILE A 39 -16.97 2.04 17.13
CA ILE A 39 -16.48 1.64 15.80
C ILE A 39 -16.12 0.15 15.79
N LYS A 40 -15.36 -0.34 16.77
CA LYS A 40 -14.94 -1.75 16.83
C LYS A 40 -16.14 -2.69 16.91
N TYR A 41 -17.06 -2.42 17.83
CA TYR A 41 -18.24 -3.24 18.04
C TYR A 41 -19.13 -3.26 16.79
N SER A 42 -19.43 -2.09 16.25
CA SER A 42 -20.41 -1.97 15.17
C SER A 42 -19.85 -2.39 13.81
N LEU A 43 -18.57 -2.12 13.54
CA LEU A 43 -17.87 -2.65 12.36
C LEU A 43 -17.79 -4.17 12.43
N GLY A 44 -17.38 -4.72 13.57
CA GLY A 44 -17.31 -6.18 13.76
C GLY A 44 -18.67 -6.85 13.54
N ARG A 45 -19.74 -6.29 14.12
CA ARG A 45 -21.11 -6.73 13.85
C ARG A 45 -21.47 -6.66 12.37
N ALA A 46 -21.26 -5.52 11.72
CA ALA A 46 -21.62 -5.34 10.32
C ALA A 46 -20.90 -6.34 9.40
N VAL A 47 -19.64 -6.67 9.70
CA VAL A 47 -18.87 -7.70 8.98
C VAL A 47 -19.48 -9.09 9.20
N VAL A 48 -19.82 -9.46 10.44
CA VAL A 48 -20.45 -10.75 10.76
C VAL A 48 -21.80 -10.91 10.05
N PHE A 49 -22.61 -9.85 10.04
CA PHE A 49 -23.90 -9.82 9.34
C PHE A 49 -23.79 -9.65 7.82
N LYS A 50 -22.57 -9.46 7.28
CA LYS A 50 -22.29 -9.16 5.87
C LYS A 50 -23.09 -7.97 5.34
N GLU A 51 -23.34 -6.99 6.21
CA GLU A 51 -24.11 -5.78 5.89
C GLU A 51 -23.20 -4.74 5.22
N ILE A 52 -22.95 -4.89 3.92
CA ILE A 52 -22.02 -4.02 3.17
C ILE A 52 -22.45 -2.54 3.24
N SER A 53 -23.73 -2.28 3.00
CA SER A 53 -24.32 -0.94 3.06
C SER A 53 -25.71 -1.01 3.72
N PRO A 54 -26.02 -0.11 4.67
CA PRO A 54 -25.16 0.98 5.17
C PRO A 54 -24.07 0.54 6.17
N GLY A 55 -24.18 -0.64 6.80
CA GLY A 55 -23.33 -1.09 7.91
C GLY A 55 -21.82 -0.87 7.76
N ILE A 56 -21.13 -1.73 7.00
CA ILE A 56 -19.66 -1.69 6.87
C ILE A 56 -19.22 -0.34 6.28
N LEU A 57 -19.91 0.15 5.25
CA LEU A 57 -19.60 1.44 4.62
C LEU A 57 -19.64 2.61 5.62
N TYR A 58 -20.67 2.68 6.45
CA TYR A 58 -20.83 3.73 7.46
C TYR A 58 -19.69 3.70 8.48
N TRP A 59 -19.42 2.52 9.06
CA TRP A 59 -18.37 2.39 10.08
C TRP A 59 -16.96 2.54 9.50
N SER A 60 -16.76 2.23 8.22
CA SER A 60 -15.53 2.53 7.49
C SER A 60 -15.26 4.03 7.40
N ASN A 61 -16.29 4.82 7.06
CA ASN A 61 -16.19 6.27 7.03
C ASN A 61 -15.96 6.86 8.44
N ARG A 62 -16.62 6.30 9.47
CA ARG A 62 -16.39 6.67 10.87
C ARG A 62 -14.95 6.39 11.31
N LEU A 63 -14.36 5.26 10.93
CA LEU A 63 -12.96 4.94 11.20
C LEU A 63 -12.00 5.91 10.49
N ALA A 64 -12.25 6.23 9.22
CA ALA A 64 -11.44 7.21 8.49
C ALA A 64 -11.47 8.59 9.17
N ASN A 65 -12.65 9.02 9.61
CA ASN A 65 -12.82 10.26 10.37
C ASN A 65 -12.15 10.21 11.74
N PHE A 66 -12.24 9.08 12.45
CA PHE A 66 -11.52 8.88 13.71
C PHE A 66 -10.02 9.05 13.53
N ILE A 67 -9.44 8.44 12.49
CA ILE A 67 -8.01 8.55 12.18
C ILE A 67 -7.63 10.00 11.82
N LYS A 68 -8.52 10.72 11.13
CA LYS A 68 -8.32 12.13 10.77
C LYS A 68 -8.33 13.05 12.00
N LEU A 69 -9.24 12.82 12.95
CA LEU A 69 -9.40 13.66 14.15
C LEU A 69 -8.42 13.33 15.26
N TYR A 70 -8.28 12.06 15.61
CA TYR A 70 -7.50 11.62 16.77
C TYR A 70 -6.13 11.03 16.40
N GLY A 71 -5.86 10.85 15.11
CA GLY A 71 -4.69 10.11 14.65
C GLY A 71 -4.86 8.60 14.86
N ARG A 72 -3.76 7.89 15.09
CA ARG A 72 -3.78 6.44 15.37
C ARG A 72 -3.79 6.22 16.88
N LYS A 73 -4.89 6.60 17.50
CA LYS A 73 -5.14 6.45 18.94
C LYS A 73 -5.82 5.11 19.24
N PHE A 74 -5.20 4.03 18.80
CA PHE A 74 -5.57 2.64 19.06
C PHE A 74 -4.29 1.80 19.22
N SER A 75 -4.43 0.58 19.77
CA SER A 75 -3.31 -0.33 20.02
C SER A 75 -2.68 -0.84 18.72
N LYS A 76 -1.51 -1.47 18.82
CA LYS A 76 -0.88 -2.15 17.66
C LYS A 76 -1.73 -3.30 17.15
N GLU A 77 -2.25 -4.10 18.07
CA GLU A 77 -3.15 -5.21 17.78
C GLU A 77 -4.39 -4.74 17.03
N ASP A 78 -5.08 -3.70 17.52
CA ASP A 78 -6.27 -3.16 16.85
C ASP A 78 -5.96 -2.68 15.43
N HIS A 79 -4.79 -2.08 15.22
CA HIS A 79 -4.34 -1.66 13.89
C HIS A 79 -4.19 -2.83 12.93
N LEU A 80 -3.58 -3.94 13.38
CA LEU A 80 -3.43 -5.14 12.58
C LEU A 80 -4.80 -5.75 12.24
N HIS A 81 -5.71 -5.84 13.22
CA HIS A 81 -7.08 -6.32 12.99
C HIS A 81 -7.83 -5.46 11.96
N PHE A 82 -7.74 -4.13 12.06
CA PHE A 82 -8.33 -3.25 11.05
C PHE A 82 -7.73 -3.50 9.67
N ILE A 83 -6.40 -3.67 9.57
CA ILE A 83 -5.77 -3.95 8.27
C ILE A 83 -6.26 -5.27 7.69
N HIS A 84 -6.32 -6.34 8.48
CA HIS A 84 -6.81 -7.64 8.01
C HIS A 84 -8.26 -7.56 7.53
N ILE A 85 -9.16 -6.96 8.33
CA ILE A 85 -10.57 -6.80 7.97
C ILE A 85 -10.69 -6.00 6.66
N PHE A 86 -10.03 -4.85 6.55
CA PHE A 86 -10.13 -4.01 5.35
C PHE A 86 -9.44 -4.64 4.13
N PHE A 87 -8.38 -5.41 4.33
CA PHE A 87 -7.75 -6.18 3.27
C PHE A 87 -8.72 -7.23 2.72
N GLU A 88 -9.31 -8.05 3.58
CA GLU A 88 -10.28 -9.08 3.20
C GLU A 88 -11.51 -8.48 2.51
N LEU A 89 -12.03 -7.36 3.01
CA LEU A 89 -13.15 -6.64 2.40
C LEU A 89 -12.82 -6.12 1.00
N VAL A 90 -11.62 -5.58 0.79
CA VAL A 90 -11.19 -5.05 -0.53
C VAL A 90 -10.98 -6.19 -1.54
N THR A 91 -10.48 -7.33 -1.08
CA THR A 91 -10.19 -8.50 -1.93
C THR A 91 -11.38 -9.45 -2.08
N ALA A 92 -12.55 -9.11 -1.53
CA ALA A 92 -13.74 -9.94 -1.62
C ALA A 92 -14.19 -10.09 -3.08
N PRO A 93 -14.48 -11.31 -3.56
CA PRO A 93 -14.92 -11.53 -4.93
C PRO A 93 -16.30 -10.92 -5.17
N ASN A 94 -16.56 -10.46 -6.39
CA ASN A 94 -17.84 -9.89 -6.82
C ASN A 94 -18.31 -8.65 -6.04
N LEU A 95 -17.40 -7.95 -5.36
CA LEU A 95 -17.72 -6.70 -4.70
C LEU A 95 -17.92 -5.57 -5.74
N ASP A 96 -18.93 -4.73 -5.54
CA ASP A 96 -19.15 -3.56 -6.40
C ASP A 96 -17.93 -2.61 -6.34
N PRO A 97 -17.44 -2.12 -7.50
CA PRO A 97 -16.39 -1.11 -7.59
C PRO A 97 -16.48 0.04 -6.58
N GLN A 98 -17.68 0.53 -6.26
CA GLN A 98 -17.86 1.63 -5.32
C GLN A 98 -17.39 1.28 -3.91
N TYR A 99 -17.60 0.04 -3.48
CA TYR A 99 -17.19 -0.44 -2.15
C TYR A 99 -15.70 -0.77 -2.13
N VAL A 100 -15.16 -1.30 -3.23
CA VAL A 100 -13.70 -1.48 -3.38
C VAL A 100 -12.99 -0.13 -3.22
N ILE A 101 -13.50 0.94 -3.86
CA ILE A 101 -12.98 2.29 -3.71
C ILE A 101 -13.07 2.76 -2.25
N ALA A 102 -14.24 2.61 -1.62
CA ALA A 102 -14.47 3.06 -0.25
C ALA A 102 -13.54 2.37 0.76
N PHE A 103 -13.50 1.03 0.74
CA PHE A 103 -12.68 0.23 1.65
C PHE A 103 -11.19 0.38 1.33
N GLY A 104 -10.84 0.49 0.05
CA GLY A 104 -9.47 0.73 -0.42
C GLY A 104 -8.88 2.02 0.14
N HIS A 105 -9.65 3.11 0.21
CA HIS A 105 -9.18 4.34 0.86
C HIS A 105 -8.86 4.17 2.34
N VAL A 106 -9.67 3.41 3.07
CA VAL A 106 -9.43 3.14 4.50
C VAL A 106 -8.18 2.27 4.66
N LEU A 107 -8.01 1.23 3.83
CA LEU A 107 -6.82 0.39 3.83
C LEU A 107 -5.55 1.19 3.53
N ILE A 108 -5.57 2.05 2.49
CA ILE A 108 -4.47 2.97 2.18
C ILE A 108 -4.17 3.88 3.39
N LEU A 109 -5.21 4.41 4.03
CA LEU A 109 -5.06 5.27 5.20
C LEU A 109 -4.37 4.56 6.35
N LEU A 110 -4.69 3.28 6.61
CA LEU A 110 -4.07 2.45 7.65
C LEU A 110 -2.59 2.19 7.31
N LEU A 111 -2.30 1.70 6.10
CA LEU A 111 -0.96 1.32 5.64
C LEU A 111 0.00 2.50 5.40
N LYS A 112 -0.51 3.74 5.30
CA LYS A 112 0.28 4.96 4.97
C LYS A 112 1.52 5.16 5.86
N LYS A 113 1.46 4.79 7.14
CA LYS A 113 2.56 5.03 8.11
C LYS A 113 3.36 3.75 8.36
N LYS A 114 4.19 3.36 7.37
CA LYS A 114 5.04 2.17 7.39
C LYS A 114 5.94 2.02 8.63
N LYS A 115 6.37 3.11 9.26
CA LYS A 115 7.19 3.07 10.49
C LYS A 115 6.46 2.51 11.72
N LEU A 116 5.14 2.34 11.66
CA LEU A 116 4.35 1.88 12.80
C LEU A 116 4.10 0.37 12.81
N ILE A 117 4.32 -0.31 11.69
CA ILE A 117 4.08 -1.75 11.51
C ILE A 117 5.36 -2.34 10.93
N SER A 118 5.97 -3.31 11.64
CA SER A 118 7.09 -4.06 11.07
C SER A 118 6.57 -5.07 10.05
N ARG A 119 7.47 -5.50 9.17
CA ARG A 119 7.18 -6.61 8.25
C ARG A 119 6.95 -7.93 8.99
N ASP A 120 7.53 -8.08 10.18
CA ASP A 120 7.35 -9.28 11.02
C ASP A 120 5.96 -9.33 11.65
N ASP A 121 5.29 -8.18 11.79
CA ASP A 121 3.96 -8.09 12.41
C ASP A 121 2.82 -8.31 11.42
N LEU A 122 3.08 -8.09 10.12
CA LEU A 122 2.06 -8.08 9.08
C LEU A 122 2.59 -8.72 7.80
N VAL A 123 1.96 -9.83 7.43
CA VAL A 123 2.15 -10.50 6.14
C VAL A 123 0.82 -10.48 5.39
N LEU A 124 0.83 -9.92 4.17
CA LEU A 124 -0.33 -9.85 3.29
C LEU A 124 -0.14 -10.78 2.09
N PRO A 125 -1.16 -11.57 1.71
CA PRO A 125 -1.10 -12.42 0.53
C PRO A 125 -1.20 -11.58 -0.75
N TRP A 126 -0.37 -11.90 -1.74
CA TRP A 126 -0.34 -11.13 -2.99
C TRP A 126 -1.40 -11.59 -4.01
N ARG A 127 -1.81 -12.86 -3.98
CA ARG A 127 -2.76 -13.45 -4.94
C ARG A 127 -4.13 -12.76 -4.98
N PRO A 128 -4.80 -12.46 -3.84
CA PRO A 128 -6.10 -11.79 -3.88
C PRO A 128 -6.01 -10.37 -4.48
N LEU A 129 -4.85 -9.72 -4.38
CA LEU A 129 -4.60 -8.45 -5.05
C LEU A 129 -4.39 -8.62 -6.56
N LEU A 130 -3.78 -9.73 -7.00
CA LEU A 130 -3.67 -10.05 -8.43
C LEU A 130 -5.06 -10.26 -9.04
N ASP A 131 -5.92 -11.02 -8.37
CA ASP A 131 -7.31 -11.24 -8.81
C ASP A 131 -8.08 -9.90 -8.92
N LEU A 132 -7.85 -8.99 -7.97
CA LEU A 132 -8.44 -7.65 -7.99
C LEU A 132 -7.92 -6.80 -9.16
N VAL A 133 -6.62 -6.88 -9.47
CA VAL A 133 -6.02 -6.21 -10.63
C VAL A 133 -6.59 -6.77 -11.92
N ASP A 134 -6.73 -8.09 -12.03
CA ASP A 134 -7.31 -8.72 -13.21
C ASP A 134 -8.77 -8.36 -13.42
N PHE A 135 -9.55 -8.34 -12.34
CA PHE A 135 -10.92 -7.86 -12.37
C PHE A 135 -11.02 -6.41 -12.83
N THR A 136 -10.06 -5.56 -12.45
CA THR A 136 -10.11 -4.11 -12.70
C THR A 136 -9.58 -3.73 -14.09
N PHE A 137 -8.46 -4.29 -14.53
CA PHE A 137 -7.71 -3.87 -15.73
C PHE A 137 -7.83 -4.84 -16.92
N TYR A 138 -8.19 -6.10 -16.67
CA TYR A 138 -8.23 -7.16 -17.70
C TYR A 138 -9.59 -7.85 -17.72
N SER A 139 -10.66 -7.11 -17.40
CA SER A 139 -12.01 -7.64 -17.35
C SER A 139 -12.46 -8.08 -18.74
N LYS A 140 -12.89 -9.34 -18.88
CA LYS A 140 -13.44 -9.88 -20.13
C LYS A 140 -14.67 -9.10 -20.63
N PHE A 141 -15.36 -8.42 -19.71
CA PHE A 141 -16.57 -7.65 -19.98
C PHE A 141 -16.29 -6.23 -20.51
N GLU A 142 -15.06 -5.73 -20.34
CA GLU A 142 -14.67 -4.40 -20.83
C GLU A 142 -14.60 -4.36 -22.35
N VAL A 143 -14.04 -5.43 -22.96
CA VAL A 143 -13.95 -5.60 -24.42
C VAL A 143 -15.34 -5.57 -25.09
N HIS A 144 -16.36 -5.98 -24.35
CA HIS A 144 -17.75 -6.01 -24.82
C HIS A 144 -18.54 -4.74 -24.44
N GLY A 145 -17.90 -3.76 -23.79
CA GLY A 145 -18.55 -2.53 -23.31
C GLY A 145 -19.56 -2.75 -22.18
N LEU A 146 -19.64 -3.96 -21.62
CA LEU A 146 -20.66 -4.36 -20.64
C LEU A 146 -20.34 -3.87 -19.23
N LYS A 147 -19.06 -3.61 -18.93
CA LYS A 147 -18.61 -3.02 -17.67
C LYS A 147 -17.47 -2.04 -17.94
N LYS A 148 -17.72 -0.74 -17.69
CA LYS A 148 -16.68 0.28 -17.65
C LYS A 148 -16.41 0.64 -16.20
N HIS A 149 -15.20 0.34 -15.73
CA HIS A 149 -14.79 0.71 -14.39
C HIS A 149 -14.49 2.22 -14.32
N PRO A 150 -14.79 2.87 -13.19
CA PRO A 150 -14.40 4.26 -13.00
C PRO A 150 -12.88 4.35 -12.83
N LEU A 151 -12.24 5.38 -13.41
CA LEU A 151 -10.79 5.63 -13.27
C LEU A 151 -10.33 5.64 -11.81
N LYS A 152 -11.19 6.10 -10.90
CA LYS A 152 -10.95 6.10 -9.46
C LYS A 152 -10.74 4.70 -8.87
N LEU A 153 -11.37 3.67 -9.44
CA LEU A 153 -11.14 2.28 -9.03
C LEU A 153 -9.70 1.87 -9.35
N GLU A 154 -9.27 2.10 -10.59
CA GLU A 154 -7.92 1.77 -11.04
C GLU A 154 -6.84 2.43 -10.18
N GLU A 155 -6.99 3.73 -9.89
CA GLU A 155 -6.09 4.48 -9.02
C GLU A 155 -6.06 3.92 -7.59
N THR A 156 -7.24 3.58 -7.05
CA THR A 156 -7.35 3.02 -5.69
C THR A 156 -6.66 1.65 -5.62
N VAL A 157 -6.90 0.77 -6.59
CA VAL A 157 -6.27 -0.57 -6.64
C VAL A 157 -4.75 -0.45 -6.75
N LYS A 158 -4.25 0.41 -7.66
CA LYS A 158 -2.81 0.70 -7.78
C LYS A 158 -2.20 1.19 -6.46
N HIS A 159 -2.89 2.09 -5.75
CA HIS A 159 -2.43 2.59 -4.46
C HIS A 159 -2.47 1.55 -3.33
N VAL A 160 -3.54 0.76 -3.24
CA VAL A 160 -3.64 -0.36 -2.28
C VAL A 160 -2.46 -1.31 -2.49
N LEU A 161 -2.19 -1.68 -3.74
CA LEU A 161 -1.09 -2.57 -4.07
C LEU A 161 0.28 -1.96 -3.72
N TYR A 162 0.51 -0.70 -4.11
CA TYR A 162 1.76 0.01 -3.78
C TYR A 162 2.04 0.06 -2.27
N MET A 163 1.00 0.25 -1.46
CA MET A 163 1.13 0.28 0.01
C MET A 163 1.30 -1.12 0.60
N SER A 164 0.63 -2.12 0.03
CA SER A 164 0.65 -3.51 0.51
C SER A 164 1.94 -4.26 0.17
N ARG A 165 2.62 -3.88 -0.92
CA ARG A 165 3.84 -4.52 -1.44
C ARG A 165 4.97 -4.69 -0.43
N VAL A 166 5.05 -3.82 0.58
CA VAL A 166 6.08 -3.90 1.64
C VAL A 166 5.83 -5.07 2.59
N TYR A 167 4.60 -5.55 2.68
CA TYR A 167 4.14 -6.57 3.61
C TYR A 167 3.96 -7.94 2.95
N PHE A 168 4.43 -8.13 1.72
CA PHE A 168 4.47 -9.45 1.10
C PHE A 168 5.51 -10.35 1.78
N SER A 169 5.26 -11.67 1.75
CA SER A 169 6.20 -12.67 2.23
C SER A 169 7.52 -12.62 1.44
N ASP A 170 8.59 -13.16 2.00
CA ASP A 170 9.88 -13.25 1.30
C ASP A 170 9.81 -14.13 0.04
N ASP A 171 8.92 -15.12 0.04
CA ASP A 171 8.81 -16.11 -1.05
C ASP A 171 7.89 -15.63 -2.18
N SER A 172 7.03 -14.63 -1.90
CA SER A 172 6.11 -14.01 -2.87
C SER A 172 6.80 -13.59 -4.17
N THR A 173 8.02 -13.04 -4.08
CA THR A 173 8.78 -12.59 -5.27
C THR A 173 9.10 -13.76 -6.20
N GLN A 174 9.54 -14.89 -5.64
CA GLN A 174 9.89 -16.07 -6.44
C GLN A 174 8.64 -16.71 -7.04
N GLU A 175 7.57 -16.84 -6.25
CA GLU A 175 6.27 -17.33 -6.74
C GLU A 175 5.74 -16.50 -7.93
N MET A 176 5.80 -15.16 -7.82
CA MET A 176 5.39 -14.26 -8.90
C MET A 176 6.26 -14.42 -10.15
N LEU A 177 7.58 -14.54 -9.98
CA LEU A 177 8.50 -14.74 -11.10
C LEU A 177 8.24 -16.07 -11.80
N ASP A 178 8.04 -17.15 -11.04
CA ASP A 178 7.76 -18.47 -11.60
C ASP A 178 6.43 -18.51 -12.36
N GLU A 179 5.41 -17.78 -11.87
CA GLU A 179 4.10 -17.69 -12.51
C GLU A 179 4.12 -16.82 -13.78
N TRP A 180 4.86 -15.71 -13.79
CA TRP A 180 4.84 -14.75 -14.91
C TRP A 180 5.96 -14.94 -15.91
N ARG A 181 7.01 -15.70 -15.60
CA ARG A 181 8.12 -16.01 -16.55
C ARG A 181 7.64 -16.65 -17.86
N PRO A 182 6.68 -17.59 -17.88
CA PRO A 182 6.15 -18.13 -19.14
C PRO A 182 5.45 -17.09 -20.03
N LEU A 183 4.99 -15.97 -19.46
CA LEU A 183 4.28 -14.91 -20.18
C LEU A 183 5.24 -13.93 -20.87
N LEU A 184 6.56 -14.08 -20.68
CA LEU A 184 7.60 -13.19 -21.23
C LEU A 184 7.96 -13.47 -22.69
N CYS A 185 7.11 -14.16 -23.45
CA CYS A 185 7.31 -14.31 -24.89
C CYS A 185 7.12 -12.94 -25.58
N PRO A 186 8.15 -12.32 -26.18
CA PRO A 186 8.05 -10.96 -26.73
C PRO A 186 7.04 -10.83 -27.88
N PHE A 187 6.70 -11.95 -28.52
CA PHE A 187 5.76 -12.00 -29.64
C PHE A 187 4.32 -12.32 -29.22
N ASP A 188 4.07 -12.57 -27.92
CA ASP A 188 2.73 -12.84 -27.38
C ASP A 188 2.09 -11.54 -26.85
N VAL A 189 0.79 -11.35 -27.09
CA VAL A 189 -0.02 -10.26 -26.52
C VAL A 189 -0.01 -10.25 -24.98
N LYS A 190 0.27 -11.40 -24.36
CA LYS A 190 0.41 -11.54 -22.90
C LYS A 190 1.66 -10.87 -22.34
N PHE A 191 2.64 -10.54 -23.16
CA PHE A 191 3.88 -9.88 -22.73
C PHE A 191 3.60 -8.54 -22.03
N ALA A 192 2.74 -7.71 -22.62
CA ALA A 192 2.38 -6.41 -22.05
C ALA A 192 1.70 -6.55 -20.67
N LYS A 193 0.87 -7.59 -20.51
CA LYS A 193 0.21 -7.92 -19.24
C LYS A 193 1.22 -8.37 -18.18
N ALA A 194 2.19 -9.22 -18.55
CA ALA A 194 3.28 -9.62 -17.66
C ALA A 194 4.11 -8.41 -17.19
N MET A 195 4.50 -7.53 -18.13
CA MET A 195 5.24 -6.30 -17.81
C MET A 195 4.46 -5.38 -16.86
N PHE A 196 3.14 -5.29 -17.04
CA PHE A 196 2.28 -4.53 -16.13
C PHE A 196 2.29 -5.12 -14.71
N TYR A 197 2.15 -6.43 -14.55
CA TYR A 197 2.24 -7.08 -13.25
C TYR A 197 3.59 -6.87 -12.57
N PHE A 198 4.69 -7.04 -13.32
CA PHE A 198 6.04 -6.77 -12.83
C PHE A 198 6.21 -5.33 -12.39
N SER A 199 5.62 -4.35 -13.07
CA SER A 199 5.69 -2.95 -12.63
C SER A 199 4.98 -2.71 -11.30
N LEU A 200 3.95 -3.49 -11.01
CA LEU A 200 2.99 -3.25 -9.94
C LEU A 200 3.31 -4.03 -8.65
N PHE A 201 3.58 -5.34 -8.75
CA PHE A 201 3.69 -6.24 -7.60
C PHE A 201 5.10 -6.38 -7.06
N LEU A 202 6.08 -6.26 -7.94
CA LEU A 202 7.44 -6.71 -7.69
C LEU A 202 8.12 -5.75 -6.68
N PRO A 203 8.56 -6.24 -5.49
CA PRO A 203 9.04 -5.39 -4.41
C PRO A 203 10.35 -4.67 -4.76
N THR A 204 10.30 -3.33 -4.83
CA THR A 204 11.50 -2.50 -5.12
C THR A 204 12.15 -1.90 -3.86
N THR A 205 11.57 -2.13 -2.69
CA THR A 205 12.03 -1.56 -1.40
C THR A 205 12.24 -2.64 -0.36
N LEU A 206 12.99 -3.69 -0.69
CA LEU A 206 13.39 -4.70 0.28
C LEU A 206 14.55 -4.15 1.16
N PRO A 207 14.64 -4.55 2.45
CA PRO A 207 15.80 -4.24 3.28
C PRO A 207 17.09 -4.79 2.68
N SER A 208 18.23 -4.15 2.98
CA SER A 208 19.51 -4.49 2.36
C SER A 208 19.98 -5.92 2.61
N GLU A 209 19.56 -6.49 3.74
CA GLU A 209 19.84 -7.87 4.14
C GLU A 209 19.15 -8.92 3.27
N LYS A 210 18.09 -8.55 2.55
CA LYS A 210 17.26 -9.47 1.74
C LYS A 210 17.29 -9.12 0.24
N PHE A 211 18.28 -8.34 -0.18
CA PHE A 211 18.44 -7.95 -1.58
C PHE A 211 18.64 -9.14 -2.52
N ASP A 212 19.25 -10.24 -2.05
CA ASP A 212 19.44 -11.45 -2.86
C ASP A 212 18.12 -12.09 -3.30
N LYS A 213 17.07 -11.96 -2.48
CA LYS A 213 15.70 -12.43 -2.79
C LYS A 213 14.92 -11.43 -3.65
N GLY A 214 15.38 -10.18 -3.71
CA GLY A 214 14.77 -9.10 -4.47
C GLY A 214 15.38 -8.86 -5.84
N TYR A 215 16.62 -9.28 -6.12
CA TYR A 215 17.41 -8.81 -7.27
C TYR A 215 17.78 -9.87 -8.33
N LYS A 216 17.08 -11.00 -8.44
CA LYS A 216 17.11 -11.81 -9.69
C LYS A 216 16.44 -11.13 -10.91
N TYR A 217 16.35 -9.79 -10.90
CA TYR A 217 15.83 -8.92 -11.96
C TYR A 217 16.81 -8.69 -13.12
N VAL A 218 18.08 -9.05 -12.98
CA VAL A 218 19.11 -8.84 -14.02
C VAL A 218 18.72 -9.57 -15.32
N GLU A 219 17.97 -10.67 -15.22
CA GLU A 219 17.47 -11.42 -16.38
C GLU A 219 16.34 -10.68 -17.10
N LEU A 220 15.42 -10.01 -16.38
CA LEU A 220 14.34 -9.21 -16.97
C LEU A 220 14.86 -7.97 -17.70
N LEU A 221 15.87 -7.30 -17.14
CA LEU A 221 16.54 -6.18 -17.81
C LEU A 221 17.31 -6.64 -19.06
N ARG A 222 17.90 -7.84 -19.03
CA ARG A 222 18.51 -8.45 -20.22
C ARG A 222 17.46 -8.74 -21.29
N ILE A 223 16.33 -9.33 -20.95
CA ILE A 223 15.25 -9.62 -21.92
C ILE A 223 14.69 -8.33 -22.51
N HIS A 224 14.42 -7.30 -21.70
CA HIS A 224 13.98 -5.99 -22.19
C HIS A 224 15.02 -5.32 -23.12
N ASN A 225 16.31 -5.40 -22.77
CA ASN A 225 17.38 -4.80 -23.58
C ASN A 225 17.76 -5.61 -24.83
N LEU A 226 17.43 -6.91 -24.88
CA LEU A 226 17.69 -7.77 -26.04
C LEU A 226 16.62 -7.63 -27.14
N PHE A 227 15.41 -7.15 -26.80
CA PHE A 227 14.26 -7.14 -27.73
C PHE A 227 13.75 -5.74 -28.14
N VAL A 228 14.28 -4.65 -27.58
CA VAL A 228 13.86 -3.28 -27.97
C VAL A 228 15.05 -2.46 -28.49
N PRO A 229 15.41 -2.56 -29.79
CA PRO A 229 16.31 -1.60 -30.43
C PRO A 229 15.59 -0.30 -30.82
N ASP A 230 14.27 -0.32 -31.07
CA ASP A 230 13.59 0.77 -31.77
C ASP A 230 12.38 1.37 -31.02
N ILE A 231 12.61 2.60 -30.55
CA ILE A 231 11.73 3.78 -30.58
C ILE A 231 10.22 3.49 -30.65
N THR A 232 9.55 3.46 -29.50
CA THR A 232 8.17 4.00 -29.28
C THR A 232 7.67 3.90 -27.83
N PHE A 233 8.36 3.18 -26.92
CA PHE A 233 7.96 3.08 -25.50
C PHE A 233 8.76 3.97 -24.54
N LEU A 234 8.94 5.24 -24.91
CA LEU A 234 9.64 6.24 -24.09
C LEU A 234 8.97 6.48 -22.71
N SER A 235 7.67 6.22 -22.53
CA SER A 235 7.01 6.42 -21.24
C SER A 235 7.36 5.34 -20.21
N ALA A 236 7.34 4.06 -20.59
CA ALA A 236 7.67 2.96 -19.70
C ALA A 236 9.17 2.89 -19.37
N HIS A 237 10.02 3.17 -20.36
CA HIS A 237 11.47 3.26 -20.16
C HIS A 237 11.86 4.45 -19.28
N HIS A 238 11.23 5.63 -19.45
CA HIS A 238 11.48 6.78 -18.57
C HIS A 238 10.98 6.52 -17.15
N LEU A 239 9.78 5.94 -16.99
CA LEU A 239 9.24 5.57 -15.68
C LEU A 239 10.12 4.54 -14.98
N LEU A 240 10.54 3.47 -15.65
CA LEU A 240 11.44 2.48 -15.04
C LEU A 240 12.79 3.12 -14.69
N LYS A 241 13.41 3.88 -15.59
CA LYS A 241 14.72 4.50 -15.36
C LYS A 241 14.68 5.51 -14.20
N GLU A 242 13.65 6.36 -14.11
CA GLU A 242 13.46 7.26 -12.98
C GLU A 242 13.16 6.52 -11.67
N TYR A 243 12.33 5.48 -11.71
CA TYR A 243 12.03 4.63 -10.55
C TYR A 243 13.28 3.90 -10.03
N PHE A 244 14.15 3.41 -10.91
CA PHE A 244 15.41 2.74 -10.56
C PHE A 244 16.46 3.71 -10.02
N ILE A 245 16.59 4.91 -10.61
CA ILE A 245 17.48 5.97 -10.09
C ILE A 245 17.00 6.45 -8.72
N ALA A 246 15.69 6.60 -8.50
CA ALA A 246 15.11 6.97 -7.22
C ALA A 246 15.31 5.89 -6.14
N GLY A 247 15.21 4.61 -6.51
CA GLY A 247 15.53 3.49 -5.62
C GLY A 247 17.00 3.47 -5.19
N LYS A 248 17.93 3.68 -6.14
CA LYS A 248 19.38 3.73 -5.87
C LYS A 248 19.79 4.92 -5.00
N ARG A 249 19.20 6.11 -5.23
CA ARG A 249 19.42 7.30 -4.38
C ARG A 249 18.88 7.09 -2.95
N ARG A 250 17.73 6.45 -2.78
CA ARG A 250 17.16 6.14 -1.44
C ARG A 250 17.95 5.10 -0.67
N ALA A 251 18.53 4.11 -1.36
CA ALA A 251 19.41 3.13 -0.72
C ALA A 251 20.70 3.79 -0.19
N GLN A 252 21.29 4.73 -0.95
CA GLN A 252 22.48 5.48 -0.53
C GLN A 252 22.21 6.46 0.61
N LEU A 253 21.03 7.10 0.66
CA LEU A 253 20.64 8.02 1.74
C LEU A 253 20.42 7.33 3.10
N ASN A 254 20.14 6.03 3.12
CA ASN A 254 19.89 5.27 4.35
C ASN A 254 21.14 4.59 4.93
N SER A 255 22.29 4.64 4.23
CA SER A 255 23.53 3.97 4.62
C SER A 255 24.63 4.90 5.15
N THR A 256 24.35 6.17 5.46
CA THR A 256 25.36 7.11 5.98
C THR A 256 24.89 7.87 7.22
N GLN A 257 25.62 7.69 8.32
CA GLN A 257 25.63 8.51 9.54
C GLN A 257 26.11 9.97 9.24
N PRO A 258 25.99 10.92 10.19
CA PRO A 258 25.41 12.25 9.98
C PRO A 258 26.23 13.17 9.07
N PHE A 259 25.51 13.99 8.31
CA PHE A 259 26.02 15.11 7.53
C PHE A 259 26.85 16.06 8.42
N ASN A 260 28.16 16.12 8.17
CA ASN A 260 29.02 17.19 8.63
C ASN A 260 28.82 18.39 7.69
N VAL A 261 28.31 19.50 8.23
CA VAL A 261 28.00 20.73 7.49
C VAL A 261 29.31 21.50 7.30
N SER A 262 30.12 21.13 6.31
CA SER A 262 31.36 21.87 6.01
C SER A 262 31.87 21.78 4.57
N LEU A 263 31.12 21.21 3.62
CA LEU A 263 31.63 20.99 2.25
C LEU A 263 30.71 21.41 1.10
N LEU A 264 29.82 22.39 1.30
CA LEU A 264 29.13 23.06 0.20
C LEU A 264 29.63 24.50 0.04
N VAL A 265 30.82 24.64 -0.56
CA VAL A 265 31.20 25.87 -1.28
C VAL A 265 31.34 25.47 -2.75
N VAL A 266 30.31 25.78 -3.53
CA VAL A 266 30.34 25.71 -5.00
C VAL A 266 30.74 27.10 -5.49
N PRO A 267 31.86 27.28 -6.22
CA PRO A 267 32.06 28.50 -6.98
C PRO A 267 31.26 28.39 -8.29
N LEU A 268 30.32 29.30 -8.46
CA LEU A 268 29.61 29.56 -9.71
C LEU A 268 30.62 30.06 -10.75
N TYR A 269 30.69 29.40 -11.90
CA TYR A 269 31.20 30.01 -13.13
C TYR A 269 30.23 29.69 -14.27
N ILE A 270 29.56 30.74 -14.72
CA ILE A 270 28.84 30.86 -15.98
C ILE A 270 29.73 31.80 -16.83
N PRO A 271 29.93 31.55 -18.14
CA PRO A 271 30.44 32.59 -19.02
C PRO A 271 29.39 33.67 -19.31
#